data_AF-A0A1Z9QX98-F1
#
_entry.id   AF-A0A1Z9QX98-F1
#
_cell.length_a   1.000
_cell.length_b   1.000
_cell.length_c   1.000
_cell.angle_alpha   90.00
_cell.angle_beta   90.00
_cell.angle_gamma   90.00
#
_symmetry.space_group_name_H-M   'P 1'
#
loop_
_entity.id
_entity.type
_entity.pdbx_description
1 polymer ?
#
loop_
_entity_poly.entity_id
_entity_poly.type
_entity_poly.pdbx_seq_one_letter_code
_entity_poly.pdbx_strand_id
1 'polypeptide(L)'
;MAINSQIKNSKKTMNVAIIMDGNGRWARSNSLNISKGHKKGVKIVRKIVEESVRQNISSLTLYAFSSENWLRPKAEIEAIKKLVIDAINNQVPELIEQKVKLKFFGHLNKF
;
A
#
# COMPACT_ATOMS: atom_id res chain seq x y z
N MET A 1 21.29 -47.57 -6.40
CA MET A 1 21.21 -46.27 -5.68
C MET A 1 20.41 -45.30 -6.54
N ALA A 2 19.10 -45.22 -6.34
CA ALA A 2 18.26 -44.25 -7.04
C ALA A 2 18.31 -42.93 -6.26
N ILE A 3 18.89 -41.90 -6.86
CA ILE A 3 18.86 -40.54 -6.32
C ILE A 3 17.44 -40.04 -6.56
N ASN A 4 16.57 -40.22 -5.56
CA ASN A 4 15.27 -39.54 -5.52
C ASN A 4 15.54 -38.04 -5.47
N SER A 5 15.53 -37.39 -6.63
CA SER A 5 15.47 -35.94 -6.73
C SER A 5 14.11 -35.51 -6.20
N GLN A 6 14.07 -35.17 -4.92
CA GLN A 6 12.98 -34.38 -4.37
C GLN A 6 12.93 -33.08 -5.16
N ILE A 7 12.07 -33.04 -6.18
CA ILE A 7 11.63 -31.79 -6.78
C ILE A 7 10.91 -31.06 -5.65
N LYS A 8 11.63 -30.15 -4.99
CA LYS A 8 11.04 -29.19 -4.05
C LYS A 8 9.87 -28.55 -4.80
N ASN A 9 8.65 -28.84 -4.36
CA ASN A 9 7.47 -28.05 -4.69
C ASN A 9 7.80 -26.60 -4.34
N SER A 10 8.26 -25.82 -5.32
CA SER A 10 8.55 -24.42 -5.09
C SER A 10 7.21 -23.75 -4.86
N LYS A 11 6.91 -23.46 -3.60
CA LYS A 11 5.71 -22.70 -3.23
C LYS A 11 5.77 -21.40 -4.03
N LYS A 12 4.91 -21.28 -5.05
CA LYS A 12 4.90 -20.14 -5.97
C LYS A 12 4.75 -18.86 -5.16
N THR A 13 5.81 -18.07 -5.11
CA THR A 13 5.78 -16.76 -4.47
C THR A 13 5.08 -15.78 -5.38
N MET A 14 4.03 -15.13 -4.89
CA MET A 14 3.33 -14.08 -5.63
C MET A 14 3.66 -12.73 -5.03
N ASN A 15 4.26 -11.86 -5.84
CA ASN A 15 4.62 -10.50 -5.46
C ASN A 15 3.82 -9.54 -6.33
N VAL A 16 3.12 -8.60 -5.71
CA VAL A 16 2.25 -7.64 -6.40
C VAL A 16 2.69 -6.22 -6.04
N ALA A 17 2.85 -5.36 -7.04
CA ALA A 17 3.09 -3.93 -6.84
C ALA A 17 1.95 -3.13 -7.47
N ILE A 18 1.44 -2.13 -6.75
CA ILE A 18 0.30 -1.31 -7.16
C ILE A 18 0.68 0.17 -7.09
N ILE A 19 0.50 0.86 -8.22
CA ILE A 19 0.50 2.32 -8.26
C ILE A 19 -0.92 2.81 -7.96
N MET A 20 -1.10 3.50 -6.83
CA MET A 20 -2.41 3.92 -6.33
C MET A 20 -2.86 5.25 -6.94
N ASP A 21 -2.87 5.34 -8.27
CA ASP A 21 -3.22 6.56 -8.99
C ASP A 21 -4.74 6.76 -9.10
N GLY A 22 -5.17 7.99 -9.41
CA GLY A 22 -6.55 8.32 -9.75
C GLY A 22 -7.35 8.97 -8.62
N ASN A 23 -6.82 9.04 -7.39
CA ASN A 23 -7.52 9.65 -6.25
C ASN A 23 -7.99 11.09 -6.54
N GLY A 24 -7.12 11.92 -7.13
CA GLY A 24 -7.46 13.29 -7.50
C GLY A 24 -8.49 13.39 -8.64
N ARG A 25 -8.37 12.54 -9.68
CA ARG A 25 -9.33 12.49 -10.79
C ARG A 25 -10.71 12.04 -10.31
N TRP A 26 -10.77 11.03 -9.45
CA TRP A 26 -12.01 10.56 -8.83
C TRP A 26 -12.67 11.64 -7.96
N ALA A 27 -11.90 12.40 -7.19
CA ALA A 27 -12.47 13.51 -6.41
C ALA A 27 -13.11 14.56 -7.33
N ARG A 28 -12.40 14.96 -8.40
CA ARG A 28 -12.90 15.94 -9.37
C ARG A 28 -14.17 15.48 -10.09
N SER A 29 -14.22 14.22 -10.52
CA SER A 29 -15.41 13.66 -11.21
C SER A 29 -16.64 13.58 -10.31
N ASN A 30 -16.47 13.69 -8.99
CA ASN A 30 -17.55 13.68 -8.00
C ASN A 30 -17.78 15.06 -7.36
N SER A 31 -17.20 16.13 -7.91
CA SER A 31 -17.29 17.50 -7.35
C SER A 31 -16.82 17.59 -5.88
N LEU A 32 -15.79 16.82 -5.53
CA LEU A 32 -15.20 16.77 -4.18
C LEU A 32 -13.78 17.34 -4.15
N ASN A 33 -13.38 17.83 -2.98
CA ASN A 33 -12.00 18.22 -2.71
C ASN A 33 -11.04 17.02 -2.84
N ILE A 34 -9.83 17.25 -3.34
CA ILE A 34 -8.79 16.22 -3.57
C ILE A 34 -8.53 15.35 -2.34
N SER A 35 -8.54 15.94 -1.14
CA SER A 35 -8.41 15.22 0.14
C SER A 35 -9.46 14.10 0.32
N LYS A 36 -10.70 14.29 -0.16
CA LYS A 36 -11.74 13.25 -0.12
C LYS A 36 -11.39 12.06 -1.01
N GLY A 37 -10.73 12.31 -2.15
CA GLY A 37 -10.19 11.27 -3.01
C GLY A 37 -9.12 10.44 -2.30
N HIS A 38 -8.15 11.09 -1.65
CA HIS A 38 -7.15 10.37 -0.85
C HIS A 38 -7.78 9.56 0.30
N LYS A 39 -8.77 10.13 1.00
CA LYS A 39 -9.51 9.41 2.05
C LYS A 39 -10.26 8.19 1.51
N LYS A 40 -10.81 8.26 0.29
CA LYS A 40 -11.40 7.10 -0.41
C LYS A 40 -10.32 6.07 -0.74
N GLY A 41 -9.17 6.51 -1.26
CA GLY A 41 -8.00 5.67 -1.56
C GLY A 41 -7.54 4.86 -0.35
N VAL A 42 -7.46 5.47 0.84
CA VAL A 42 -7.13 4.77 2.10
C VAL A 42 -8.06 3.58 2.37
N LYS A 43 -9.37 3.75 2.14
CA LYS A 43 -10.34 2.66 2.31
C LYS A 43 -10.15 1.52 1.30
N ILE A 44 -9.69 1.85 0.09
CA ILE A 44 -9.40 0.86 -0.95
C ILE A 44 -8.12 0.08 -0.61
N VAL A 45 -7.08 0.76 -0.13
CA VAL A 45 -5.83 0.13 0.33
C VAL A 45 -6.12 -0.95 1.37
N ARG A 46 -6.96 -0.64 2.36
CA ARG A 46 -7.37 -1.62 3.38
C ARG A 46 -7.90 -2.90 2.76
N LYS A 47 -8.86 -2.78 1.82
CA LYS A 47 -9.47 -3.92 1.13
C LYS A 47 -8.45 -4.73 0.33
N ILE A 48 -7.49 -4.05 -0.32
CA ILE A 48 -6.42 -4.70 -1.08
C ILE A 48 -5.52 -5.51 -0.13
N VAL A 49 -5.16 -4.96 1.03
CA VAL A 49 -4.33 -5.66 2.02
C VAL A 49 -5.06 -6.90 2.56
N GLU A 50 -6.32 -6.74 2.99
CA GLU A 50 -7.15 -7.85 3.46
C GLU A 50 -7.28 -8.96 2.39
N GLU A 51 -7.51 -8.59 1.13
CA GLU A 51 -7.60 -9.55 0.03
C GLU A 51 -6.26 -10.23 -0.26
N SER A 52 -5.14 -9.50 -0.15
CA SER A 52 -3.80 -10.05 -0.34
C SER A 52 -3.48 -11.11 0.71
N VAL A 53 -3.91 -10.90 1.96
CA VAL A 53 -3.83 -11.90 3.03
C VAL A 53 -4.68 -13.12 2.70
N ARG A 54 -5.95 -12.93 2.31
CA ARG A 54 -6.86 -14.04 1.93
C ARG A 54 -6.30 -14.88 0.77
N GLN A 55 -5.69 -14.23 -0.21
CA GLN A 55 -5.10 -14.87 -1.40
C GLN A 55 -3.71 -15.46 -1.15
N ASN A 56 -3.17 -15.38 0.07
CA ASN A 56 -1.81 -15.80 0.41
C ASN A 56 -0.72 -15.15 -0.48
N ILE A 57 -0.90 -13.89 -0.85
CA ILE A 57 0.12 -13.09 -1.55
C ILE A 57 1.35 -12.98 -0.66
N SER A 58 2.53 -13.28 -1.22
CA SER A 58 3.79 -13.31 -0.47
C SER A 58 4.31 -11.90 -0.16
N SER A 59 4.11 -10.96 -1.08
CA SER A 59 4.37 -9.54 -0.83
C SER A 59 3.46 -8.62 -1.64
N LEU A 60 3.03 -7.54 -0.99
CA LEU A 60 2.29 -6.44 -1.61
C LEU A 60 3.09 -5.16 -1.43
N THR A 61 3.34 -4.44 -2.52
CA THR A 61 4.00 -3.14 -2.54
C THR A 61 3.02 -2.08 -3.03
N LEU A 62 2.85 -1.02 -2.25
CA LEU A 62 1.93 0.07 -2.58
C LEU A 62 2.74 1.36 -2.80
N TYR A 63 2.60 1.97 -3.98
CA TYR A 63 3.28 3.21 -4.29
C TYR A 63 2.51 4.40 -3.72
N ALA A 64 2.83 4.76 -2.47
CA ALA A 64 2.13 5.79 -1.72
C ALA A 64 2.62 7.21 -2.02
N PHE A 65 3.90 7.39 -2.33
CA PHE A 65 4.51 8.69 -2.58
C PHE A 65 5.76 8.55 -3.45
N SER A 66 5.88 9.38 -4.48
CA SER A 66 7.01 9.42 -5.42
C SER A 66 8.02 10.51 -5.04
N SER A 67 9.26 10.40 -5.54
CA SER A 67 10.25 11.48 -5.46
C SER A 67 9.77 12.76 -6.15
N GLU A 68 8.98 12.65 -7.19
CA GLU A 68 8.46 13.78 -7.96
C GLU A 68 7.34 14.49 -7.20
N ASN A 69 6.70 13.83 -6.22
CA ASN A 69 5.70 14.46 -5.37
C ASN A 69 6.28 15.53 -4.43
N TRP A 70 7.61 15.57 -4.23
CA TRP A 70 8.27 16.68 -3.52
C TRP A 70 8.12 18.03 -4.22
N LEU A 71 7.75 18.04 -5.50
CA LEU A 71 7.49 19.26 -6.27
C LEU A 71 6.10 19.86 -6.01
N ARG A 72 5.24 19.17 -5.26
CA ARG A 72 3.89 19.66 -4.92
C ARG A 72 3.92 20.70 -3.80
N PRO A 73 2.87 21.52 -3.64
CA PRO A 73 2.77 22.47 -2.53
C PRO A 73 2.93 21.76 -1.18
N LYS A 74 3.73 22.35 -0.27
CA LYS A 74 4.06 21.76 1.04
C LYS A 74 2.82 21.33 1.84
N ALA A 75 1.77 22.15 1.82
CA ALA A 75 0.51 21.84 2.52
C ALA A 75 -0.17 20.56 1.99
N GLU A 76 -0.08 20.29 0.67
CA GLU A 76 -0.62 19.07 0.07
C GLU A 76 0.21 17.85 0.51
N ILE A 77 1.53 17.98 0.51
CA ILE A 77 2.44 16.92 0.97
C ILE A 77 2.15 16.53 2.41
N GLU A 78 2.07 17.51 3.32
CA GLU A 78 1.80 17.26 4.74
C GLU A 78 0.42 16.62 4.96
N ALA A 79 -0.60 17.04 4.19
CA ALA A 79 -1.91 16.41 4.24
C ALA A 79 -1.89 14.95 3.78
N ILE A 80 -1.12 14.63 2.73
CA ILE A 80 -0.96 13.25 2.24
C ILE A 80 -0.20 12.41 3.28
N LYS A 81 0.92 12.92 3.83
CA LYS A 81 1.69 12.24 4.87
C LYS A 81 0.82 11.90 6.08
N LYS A 82 0.07 12.89 6.60
CA LYS A 82 -0.84 12.70 7.72
C LYS A 82 -1.89 11.62 7.42
N LEU A 83 -2.51 11.67 6.24
CA LEU A 83 -3.49 10.66 5.83
C LEU A 83 -2.90 9.25 5.76
N VAL A 84 -1.67 9.09 5.29
CA VAL A 84 -0.96 7.80 5.25
C VAL A 84 -0.68 7.29 6.65
N ILE A 85 -0.16 8.15 7.54
CA ILE A 85 0.13 7.78 8.94
C ILE A 85 -1.15 7.39 9.67
N ASP A 86 -2.21 8.21 9.56
CA ASP A 86 -3.51 7.94 10.18
C ASP A 86 -4.11 6.63 9.65
N ALA A 87 -4.00 6.37 8.34
CA ALA A 87 -4.47 5.14 7.73
C ALA A 87 -3.77 3.90 8.29
N ILE A 88 -2.45 3.98 8.44
CA ILE A 88 -1.62 2.89 8.96
C ILE A 88 -1.96 2.66 10.42
N ASN A 89 -1.93 3.69 11.27
CA ASN A 89 -2.22 3.58 12.70
C ASN A 89 -3.58 2.94 12.98
N ASN A 90 -4.60 3.27 12.19
CA ASN A 90 -5.92 2.68 12.31
C ASN A 90 -6.00 1.21 11.86
N GLN A 91 -5.04 0.74 11.05
CA GLN A 91 -5.00 -0.64 10.52
C GLN A 91 -4.01 -1.54 11.26
N VAL A 92 -3.00 -0.98 11.95
CA VAL A 92 -1.95 -1.75 12.65
C VAL A 92 -2.52 -2.88 13.53
N PRO A 93 -3.57 -2.69 14.35
CA PRO A 93 -4.09 -3.77 15.19
C PRO A 93 -4.52 -5.02 14.39
N GLU A 94 -5.23 -4.81 13.27
CA GLU A 94 -5.73 -5.88 12.40
C GLU A 94 -4.59 -6.54 11.60
N LEU A 95 -3.60 -5.76 11.17
CA LEU A 95 -2.40 -6.27 10.50
C LEU A 95 -1.58 -7.18 11.43
N ILE A 96 -1.49 -6.85 12.73
CA ILE A 96 -0.82 -7.67 13.74
C ILE A 96 -1.55 -9.00 13.90
N GLU A 97 -2.88 -8.97 14.04
CA GLU A 97 -3.71 -10.19 14.13
C GLU A 97 -3.52 -11.10 12.91
N GLN A 98 -3.46 -10.50 11.71
CA GLN A 98 -3.23 -11.20 10.44
C GLN A 98 -1.77 -11.59 10.20
N LYS A 99 -0.85 -11.34 11.15
CA LYS A 99 0.60 -11.61 11.05
C LYS A 99 1.25 -10.96 9.81
N VAL A 100 0.72 -9.82 9.37
CA VAL A 100 1.26 -9.04 8.27
C VAL A 100 2.49 -8.27 8.74
N LYS A 101 3.59 -8.38 7.99
CA LYS A 101 4.80 -7.59 8.23
C LYS A 101 4.79 -6.32 7.36
N LEU A 102 4.57 -5.17 7.99
CA LEU A 102 4.69 -3.88 7.33
C LEU A 102 6.16 -3.45 7.22
N LYS A 103 6.57 -2.96 6.04
CA LYS A 103 7.89 -2.39 5.79
C LYS A 103 7.74 -1.10 5.00
N PHE A 104 8.57 -0.11 5.32
CA PHE A 104 8.70 1.12 4.55
C PHE A 104 10.06 1.14 3.86
N PHE A 105 10.11 1.64 2.63
CA PHE A 105 11.35 1.82 1.87
C PHE A 105 11.28 3.12 1.06
N GLY A 106 12.44 3.71 0.76
CA GLY A 106 12.58 5.00 0.08
C GLY A 106 13.35 6.02 0.91
N HIS A 107 13.25 7.31 0.56
CA HIS A 107 13.90 8.40 1.28
C HIS A 107 13.13 8.79 2.54
N LEU A 108 13.14 7.91 3.55
CA LEU A 108 12.38 8.08 4.80
C LEU A 108 12.78 9.35 5.56
N ASN A 109 14.03 9.80 5.44
CA ASN A 109 14.51 11.03 6.10
C ASN A 109 13.86 12.32 5.56
N LYS A 110 13.23 12.25 4.38
CA LYS A 110 12.46 13.37 3.80
C LYS A 110 10.98 13.28 4.18
N PHE A 111 10.52 12.10 4.60
CA PHE A 111 9.14 11.77 4.88
C PHE A 111 8.73 12.16 6.30
#